data_AF-A0A7S2EVI8-F1
#
_entry.id   AF-A0A7S2EVI8-F1
#
_cell.length_a   1.000
_cell.length_b   1.000
_cell.length_c   1.000
_cell.angle_alpha   90.00
_cell.angle_beta   90.00
_cell.angle_gamma   90.00
#
_symmetry.space_group_name_H-M   'P 1'
#
loop_
_entity.id
_entity.type
_entity.pdbx_description
1 polymer ?
#
loop_
_entity_poly.entity_id
_entity_poly.type
_entity_poly.pdbx_seq_one_letter_code
_entity_poly.pdbx_strand_id
1 'polypeptide(L)'
;EEFNAPDITLNPGTNPEPGSQNETLPDGDDSATKAPPIDISPPVGSVEPVPEPGQELMNFLSISSLDGGALLSNEDSAQYGAFEWLRDDPTLSTYSDAQIIERYALASLYLSTGGRDWTRNE
;
A
#
# COMPACT_ATOMS: atom_id res chain seq x y z
N GLU A 1 -9.02 43.67 -17.88
CA GLU A 1 -8.09 42.79 -17.15
C GLU A 1 -7.71 41.67 -18.08
N GLU A 2 -6.46 41.69 -18.53
CA GLU A 2 -5.93 40.85 -19.60
C GLU A 2 -5.31 39.59 -18.98
N PHE A 3 -5.87 38.42 -19.32
CA PHE A 3 -5.42 37.12 -18.82
C PHE A 3 -4.09 36.75 -19.46
N ASN A 4 -3.00 36.90 -18.70
CA ASN A 4 -1.68 36.45 -19.10
C ASN A 4 -1.42 35.06 -18.48
N ALA A 5 -1.52 34.01 -19.29
CA ALA A 5 -1.16 32.65 -18.90
C ALA A 5 0.37 32.43 -19.07
N PRO A 6 1.06 31.76 -18.14
CA PRO A 6 2.48 31.44 -18.30
C PRO A 6 2.70 30.25 -19.25
N ASP A 7 3.61 30.46 -20.20
CA ASP A 7 4.18 29.47 -21.12
C ASP A 7 5.00 28.44 -20.33
N ILE A 8 4.58 27.16 -20.36
CA ILE A 8 5.34 26.04 -19.78
C ILE A 8 6.00 25.28 -20.93
N THR A 9 7.25 25.61 -21.20
CA THR A 9 8.09 24.89 -22.15
C THR A 9 8.54 23.54 -21.54
N LEU A 10 8.13 22.43 -22.14
CA LEU A 10 8.54 21.07 -21.79
C LEU A 10 9.92 20.76 -22.40
N ASN A 11 10.92 20.47 -21.57
CA ASN A 11 12.22 19.93 -22.02
C ASN A 11 12.27 18.41 -21.80
N PRO A 12 12.40 17.58 -22.85
CA PRO A 12 12.68 16.16 -22.73
C PRO A 12 14.19 15.92 -22.59
N GLY A 13 14.64 15.58 -21.38
CA GLY A 13 16.00 15.16 -21.08
C GLY A 13 16.21 13.67 -21.39
N THR A 14 17.20 13.41 -22.23
CA THR A 14 17.68 12.12 -22.76
C THR A 14 18.45 11.28 -21.73
N ASN A 15 18.22 9.96 -21.69
CA ASN A 15 19.11 8.99 -21.02
C ASN A 15 19.38 7.74 -21.90
N PRO A 16 20.58 7.60 -22.48
CA PRO A 16 21.15 6.32 -22.94
C PRO A 16 22.10 5.75 -21.86
N GLU A 17 22.44 4.48 -21.66
CA GLU A 17 22.32 3.16 -22.31
C GLU A 17 22.84 2.12 -21.25
N PRO A 18 22.52 0.81 -21.30
CA PRO A 18 22.96 -0.17 -20.31
C PRO A 18 24.36 -0.75 -20.62
N GLY A 19 25.21 -0.80 -19.60
CA GLY A 19 26.56 -1.40 -19.66
C GLY A 19 26.61 -2.79 -19.03
N SER A 20 27.21 -3.72 -19.77
CA SER A 20 27.32 -5.17 -19.54
C SER A 20 28.60 -5.58 -18.77
N GLN A 21 28.68 -6.90 -18.49
CA GLN A 21 29.89 -7.76 -18.40
C GLN A 21 30.54 -7.90 -17.00
N ASN A 22 31.11 -9.03 -16.54
CA ASN A 22 31.13 -10.48 -16.84
C ASN A 22 32.11 -11.12 -15.81
N GLU A 23 32.14 -12.45 -15.68
CA GLU A 23 33.29 -13.29 -15.19
C GLU A 23 33.61 -13.35 -13.67
N THR A 24 34.20 -14.38 -13.05
CA THR A 24 34.46 -15.83 -13.28
C THR A 24 35.07 -16.37 -11.95
N LEU A 25 34.85 -17.65 -11.62
CA LEU A 25 35.41 -18.40 -10.48
C LEU A 25 36.95 -18.47 -10.45
N PRO A 26 37.55 -18.80 -9.29
CA PRO A 26 38.29 -20.07 -9.25
C PRO A 26 38.18 -20.90 -7.95
N ASP A 27 38.37 -22.21 -8.14
CA ASP A 27 38.53 -23.32 -7.18
C ASP A 27 39.64 -23.13 -6.12
N GLY A 28 39.48 -23.82 -4.98
CA GLY A 28 40.59 -24.04 -4.03
C GLY A 28 40.24 -24.73 -2.70
N ASP A 29 40.30 -26.07 -2.74
CA ASP A 29 40.90 -26.99 -1.74
C ASP A 29 40.27 -27.30 -0.35
N ASP A 30 39.96 -28.59 -0.24
CA ASP A 30 39.95 -29.55 0.87
C ASP A 30 40.26 -29.09 2.31
N SER A 31 39.29 -29.34 3.22
CA SER A 31 39.60 -29.70 4.61
C SER A 31 38.47 -30.51 5.22
N ALA A 32 38.68 -31.84 5.21
CA ALA A 32 37.90 -32.81 5.95
C ALA A 32 37.76 -32.41 7.43
N THR A 33 36.54 -32.01 7.84
CA THR A 33 36.16 -31.87 9.24
C THR A 33 34.95 -32.77 9.51
N LYS A 34 35.24 -33.85 10.26
CA LYS A 34 34.33 -34.78 10.94
C LYS A 34 33.02 -34.12 11.38
N ALA A 35 31.92 -34.43 10.69
CA ALA A 35 30.59 -33.91 11.02
C ALA A 35 30.06 -34.53 12.34
N PRO A 36 29.54 -33.72 13.28
CA PRO A 36 28.65 -34.20 14.34
C PRO A 36 27.27 -34.57 13.76
N PRO A 37 26.44 -35.36 14.47
CA PRO A 37 25.13 -35.78 13.98
C PRO A 37 24.26 -34.59 13.59
N ILE A 38 23.72 -34.63 12.37
CA ILE A 38 22.81 -33.63 11.82
C ILE A 38 21.50 -33.72 12.60
N ASP A 39 21.31 -32.79 13.55
CA ASP A 39 20.00 -32.49 14.11
C ASP A 39 19.21 -31.74 13.04
N ILE A 40 18.29 -32.46 12.38
CA ILE A 40 17.37 -31.93 11.37
C ILE A 40 16.22 -31.21 12.06
N SER A 41 16.54 -30.24 12.92
CA SER A 41 15.56 -29.23 13.31
C SER A 41 15.32 -28.35 12.08
N PRO A 42 14.08 -28.20 11.58
CA PRO A 42 13.81 -27.29 10.48
C PRO A 42 14.30 -25.90 10.88
N PRO A 43 14.93 -25.12 9.97
CA PRO A 43 15.20 -23.73 10.26
C PRO A 43 13.86 -23.10 10.56
N VAL A 44 13.69 -22.63 11.80
CA VAL A 44 12.63 -21.68 12.15
C VAL A 44 12.98 -20.42 11.39
N GLY A 45 12.63 -20.42 10.10
CA GLY A 45 12.68 -19.25 9.26
C GLY A 45 11.84 -18.21 9.99
N SER A 46 12.48 -17.07 10.27
CA SER A 46 11.81 -15.86 10.70
C SER A 46 10.65 -15.63 9.72
N VAL A 47 9.45 -16.02 10.11
CA VAL A 47 8.23 -15.75 9.36
C VAL A 47 8.07 -14.24 9.47
N GLU A 48 8.51 -13.49 8.47
CA GLU A 48 8.11 -12.09 8.36
C GLU A 48 6.58 -12.07 8.45
N PRO A 49 6.01 -11.27 9.36
CA PRO A 49 4.57 -11.19 9.49
C PRO A 49 4.04 -10.69 8.15
N VAL A 50 3.35 -11.57 7.42
CA VAL A 50 2.61 -11.19 6.22
C VAL A 50 1.65 -10.09 6.66
N PRO A 51 1.76 -8.87 6.12
CA PRO A 51 0.87 -7.78 6.50
C PRO A 51 -0.56 -8.21 6.17
N GLU A 52 -1.43 -8.14 7.16
CA GLU A 52 -2.86 -8.35 6.96
C GLU A 52 -3.35 -7.35 5.90
N PRO A 53 -4.17 -7.76 4.93
CA PRO A 53 -4.62 -6.88 3.84
C PRO A 53 -5.29 -5.58 4.35
N GLY A 54 -5.87 -5.61 5.55
CA GLY A 54 -6.42 -4.42 6.21
C GLY A 54 -5.36 -3.40 6.67
N GLN A 55 -4.14 -3.83 7.01
CA GLN A 55 -3.05 -2.94 7.42
C GLN A 55 -2.50 -2.15 6.24
N GLU A 56 -2.36 -2.78 5.07
CA GLU A 56 -1.94 -2.10 3.85
C GLU A 56 -2.95 -1.05 3.43
N LEU A 57 -4.25 -1.39 3.44
CA LEU A 57 -5.32 -0.44 3.16
C LEU A 57 -5.32 0.73 4.16
N MET A 58 -5.20 0.44 5.45
CA MET A 58 -5.18 1.48 6.49
C MET A 58 -3.99 2.44 6.30
N ASN A 59 -2.80 1.91 6.01
CA ASN A 59 -1.61 2.72 5.75
C ASN A 59 -1.78 3.56 4.48
N PHE A 60 -2.27 2.96 3.39
CA PHE A 60 -2.54 3.64 2.13
C PHE A 60 -3.52 4.82 2.32
N LEU A 61 -4.63 4.60 3.02
CA LEU A 61 -5.62 5.64 3.30
C LEU A 61 -5.08 6.72 4.24
N SER A 62 -4.25 6.36 5.22
CA SER A 62 -3.62 7.32 6.14
C SER A 62 -2.67 8.27 5.40
N ILE A 63 -1.86 7.73 4.48
CA ILE A 63 -0.96 8.52 3.63
C ILE A 63 -1.74 9.40 2.64
N SER A 64 -2.88 8.91 2.15
CA SER A 64 -3.71 9.63 1.18
C SER A 64 -4.64 10.67 1.81
N SER A 65 -4.84 10.64 3.13
CA SER A 65 -5.77 11.52 3.84
C SER A 65 -5.10 12.85 4.21
N LEU A 66 -5.86 13.94 4.13
CA LEU A 66 -5.39 15.30 4.42
C LEU A 66 -4.92 15.49 5.87
N ASP A 67 -5.49 14.72 6.80
CA ASP A 67 -5.23 14.77 8.23
C ASP A 67 -4.15 13.76 8.67
N GLY A 68 -3.50 13.09 7.72
CA GLY A 68 -2.50 12.04 8.00
C GLY A 68 -3.08 10.79 8.69
N GLY A 69 -4.39 10.54 8.55
CA GLY A 69 -5.04 9.37 9.13
C GLY A 69 -5.49 9.52 10.59
N ALA A 70 -5.50 10.75 11.12
CA ALA A 70 -5.98 11.02 12.48
C ALA A 70 -7.43 10.52 12.70
N LEU A 71 -8.32 10.77 11.74
CA LEU A 71 -9.70 10.30 11.79
C LEU A 71 -9.81 8.79 11.52
N LEU A 72 -8.93 8.21 10.70
CA LEU A 72 -8.84 6.76 10.50
C LEU A 72 -8.42 5.99 11.77
N SER A 73 -7.84 6.65 12.77
CA SER A 73 -7.51 6.03 14.06
C SER A 73 -8.66 6.12 15.08
N ASN A 74 -9.74 6.83 14.75
CA ASN A 74 -10.89 7.02 15.63
C ASN A 74 -12.06 6.15 15.15
N GLU A 75 -12.40 5.11 15.91
CA GLU A 75 -13.45 4.14 15.59
C GLU A 75 -14.85 4.77 15.45
N ASP A 76 -15.09 5.90 16.11
CA ASP A 76 -16.36 6.63 16.03
C ASP A 76 -16.45 7.59 14.81
N SER A 77 -15.39 7.71 14.02
CA SER A 77 -15.36 8.61 12.88
C SER A 77 -16.04 8.02 11.64
N ALA A 78 -16.53 8.91 10.78
CA ALA A 78 -17.06 8.52 9.47
C ALA A 78 -15.97 7.88 8.58
N GLN A 79 -14.72 8.32 8.72
CA GLN A 79 -13.55 7.84 8.01
C GLN A 79 -13.21 6.40 8.40
N TYR A 80 -13.22 6.07 9.69
CA TYR A 80 -13.01 4.70 10.14
C TYR A 80 -14.12 3.78 9.64
N GLY A 81 -15.38 4.20 9.75
CA GLY A 81 -16.50 3.43 9.22
C GLY A 81 -16.42 3.23 7.70
N ALA A 82 -15.89 4.21 6.95
CA ALA A 82 -15.64 4.08 5.52
C ALA A 82 -14.50 3.10 5.21
N PHE A 83 -13.43 3.12 6.01
CA PHE A 83 -12.37 2.12 5.95
C PHE A 83 -12.89 0.72 6.20
N GLU A 84 -13.68 0.50 7.25
CA GLU A 84 -14.26 -0.82 7.56
C GLU A 84 -15.16 -1.31 6.43
N TRP A 85 -16.03 -0.44 5.92
CA TRP A 85 -16.89 -0.77 4.79
C TRP A 85 -16.09 -1.18 3.55
N LEU A 86 -14.99 -0.48 3.27
CA LEU A 86 -14.14 -0.77 2.12
C LEU A 86 -13.28 -2.02 2.32
N ARG A 87 -12.78 -2.26 3.53
CA ARG A 87 -12.03 -3.48 3.92
C ARG A 87 -12.88 -4.73 3.72
N ASP A 88 -14.17 -4.65 4.04
CA ASP A 88 -15.09 -5.77 3.98
C ASP A 88 -15.65 -6.00 2.55
N ASP A 89 -15.28 -5.14 1.57
CA ASP A 89 -15.66 -5.31 0.17
C ASP A 89 -14.84 -6.46 -0.46
N PRO A 90 -15.48 -7.58 -0.88
CA PRO A 90 -14.78 -8.73 -1.45
C PRO A 90 -14.09 -8.42 -2.80
N THR A 91 -14.44 -7.30 -3.43
CA THR A 91 -13.86 -6.86 -4.70
C THR A 91 -12.77 -5.80 -4.52
N LEU A 92 -12.39 -5.46 -3.28
CA LEU A 92 -11.33 -4.49 -2.98
C LEU A 92 -10.02 -4.79 -3.73
N SER A 93 -9.61 -6.06 -3.81
CA SER A 93 -8.39 -6.48 -4.48
C SER A 93 -8.39 -6.24 -6.00
N THR A 94 -9.55 -5.92 -6.58
CA THR A 94 -9.70 -5.62 -8.01
C THR A 94 -9.68 -4.12 -8.30
N TYR A 95 -9.73 -3.29 -7.25
CA TYR A 95 -9.76 -1.83 -7.40
C TYR A 95 -8.37 -1.27 -7.64
N SER A 96 -8.30 -0.24 -8.48
CA SER A 96 -7.13 0.62 -8.54
C SER A 96 -7.08 1.57 -7.34
N ASP A 97 -5.91 2.09 -7.01
CA ASP A 97 -5.70 3.10 -5.96
C ASP A 97 -6.69 4.27 -6.06
N ALA A 98 -6.95 4.75 -7.29
CA ALA A 98 -7.91 5.82 -7.52
C ALA A 98 -9.35 5.41 -7.15
N GLN A 99 -9.77 4.18 -7.48
CA GLN A 99 -11.08 3.66 -7.12
C GLN A 99 -11.22 3.46 -5.61
N ILE A 100 -10.14 3.04 -4.93
CA ILE A 100 -10.10 2.91 -3.47
C ILE A 100 -10.32 4.29 -2.84
N ILE A 101 -9.60 5.32 -3.28
CA ILE A 101 -9.73 6.70 -2.78
C ILE A 101 -11.14 7.25 -3.04
N GLU A 102 -11.67 7.09 -4.25
CA GLU A 102 -13.01 7.59 -4.62
C GLU A 102 -14.10 6.95 -3.74
N ARG A 103 -14.07 5.63 -3.60
CA ARG A 103 -15.03 4.88 -2.77
C ARG A 103 -14.92 5.25 -1.30
N TYR A 104 -13.70 5.37 -0.79
CA TYR A 104 -13.45 5.81 0.58
C TYR A 104 -14.02 7.22 0.83
N ALA A 105 -13.81 8.17 -0.10
CA ALA A 105 -14.32 9.52 0.02
C ALA A 105 -15.85 9.56 0.00
N LEU A 106 -16.49 8.80 -0.91
CA LEU A 106 -17.94 8.69 -0.99
C LEU A 106 -18.55 8.06 0.26
N ALA A 107 -17.96 6.97 0.76
CA ALA A 107 -18.41 6.31 1.98
C ALA A 107 -18.25 7.23 3.21
N SER A 108 -17.14 7.96 3.30
CA SER A 108 -16.90 8.94 4.37
C SER A 108 -17.95 10.07 4.34
N LEU A 109 -18.28 10.57 3.14
CA LEU A 109 -19.30 11.60 2.97
C LEU A 109 -20.70 11.07 3.35
N TYR A 110 -21.05 9.85 2.92
CA TYR A 110 -22.31 9.21 3.28
C TYR A 110 -22.43 9.02 4.80
N LEU A 111 -21.40 8.49 5.46
CA LEU A 111 -21.43 8.26 6.91
C LEU A 111 -21.44 9.57 7.71
N SER A 112 -20.71 10.60 7.26
CA SER A 112 -20.67 11.91 7.95
C SER A 112 -21.98 12.70 7.85
N THR A 113 -22.83 12.39 6.87
CA THR A 113 -24.13 13.04 6.67
C THR A 113 -25.31 12.26 7.27
N GLY A 114 -25.02 11.30 8.15
CA GLY A 114 -26.04 10.46 8.76
C GLY A 114 -26.70 9.51 7.75
N GLY A 115 -25.96 9.06 6.74
CA GLY A 115 -26.47 8.19 5.67
C GLY A 115 -27.23 6.96 6.16
N ARG A 116 -26.84 6.40 7.30
CA ARG A 116 -27.54 5.28 7.95
C ARG A 116 -29.01 5.59 8.27
N ASP A 117 -29.33 6.86 8.50
CA ASP A 117 -30.67 7.34 8.84
C ASP A 117 -31.50 7.79 7.62
N TRP A 118 -30.94 7.74 6.40
CA TRP A 118 -31.64 8.13 5.16
C TRP A 118 -32.80 7.21 4.77
N THR A 119 -33.03 6.14 5.55
CA THR A 119 -34.16 5.22 5.37
C THR A 119 -35.51 5.82 5.77
N ARG A 120 -35.55 7.01 6.40
CA ARG A 120 -36.78 7.75 6.72
C ARG A 120 -36.98 8.97 5.82
N ASN A 121 -37.53 8.73 4.64
CA ASN A 121 -38.27 9.76 3.89
C ASN A 121 -39.77 9.49 4.12
N GLU A 122 -40.35 10.13 5.13
CA GLU A 122 -41.81 10.20 5.32
C GLU A 122 -42.35 11.54 4.81
#